data_AF-A0A239T0S2-F1
#
_entry.id   AF-A0A239T0S2-F1
#
_cell.length_a   1.000
_cell.length_b   1.000
_cell.length_c   1.000
_cell.angle_alpha   90.00
_cell.angle_beta   90.00
_cell.angle_gamma   90.00
#
_symmetry.space_group_name_H-M   'P 1'
#
loop_
_entity.id
_entity.type
_entity.pdbx_description
1 polymer ?
#
loop_
_entity_poly.entity_id
_entity_poly.type
_entity_poly.pdbx_seq_one_letter_code
_entity_poly.pdbx_strand_id
1 'polypeptide(L)'
;MKESIMLEQDIKKVLITEEEIRAKSKELGQILTEEYADKNPILIGVLKGSVPFLAELIKHIDTHIELEFMIVSSYHGGTESTGQVNIIKDVDSDVTGRDLIFIEDIIDTGRTLKDLRELFLKRNPASIKIVTLVDKPAGRVVEIEADYTGFVVPNEFLIGFGLDYDENYRNLPYIGVLKEEVYNN
;
A
#
# COMPACT_ATOMS: atom_id res chain seq x y z
N MET A 1 27.21 14.39 -6.37
CA MET A 1 26.70 13.25 -5.60
C MET A 1 26.56 13.73 -4.17
N LYS A 2 25.34 13.97 -3.69
CA LYS A 2 25.12 14.49 -2.33
C LYS A 2 24.92 13.30 -1.39
N GLU A 3 25.85 13.15 -0.47
CA GLU A 3 25.76 12.29 0.71
C GLU A 3 24.40 12.45 1.39
N SER A 4 23.54 11.42 1.31
CA SER A 4 22.27 11.31 2.03
C SER A 4 22.49 10.77 3.45
N ILE A 5 23.59 11.18 4.11
CA ILE A 5 24.07 10.60 5.38
C ILE A 5 23.05 10.75 6.52
N MET A 6 22.23 11.80 6.51
CA MET A 6 21.34 12.12 7.64
C MET A 6 20.15 11.18 7.81
N LEU A 7 19.60 10.60 6.73
CA LEU A 7 18.48 9.64 6.86
C LEU A 7 19.01 8.21 6.98
N GLU A 8 20.13 7.89 6.31
CA GLU A 8 20.71 6.55 6.33
C GLU A 8 21.26 6.16 7.71
N GLN A 9 21.67 7.13 8.52
CA GLN A 9 22.14 6.86 9.89
C GLN A 9 21.07 6.25 10.80
N ASP A 10 19.79 6.45 10.50
CA ASP A 10 18.65 5.95 11.29
C ASP A 10 18.22 4.54 10.87
N ILE A 11 18.83 3.99 9.81
CA ILE A 11 18.49 2.69 9.23
C ILE A 11 19.32 1.58 9.87
N LYS A 12 18.65 0.58 10.47
CA LYS A 12 19.27 -0.62 11.04
C LYS A 12 19.77 -1.55 9.95
N LYS A 13 18.95 -1.75 8.90
CA LYS A 13 19.27 -2.51 7.70
C LYS A 13 18.32 -2.14 6.56
N VAL A 14 18.80 -2.21 5.32
CA VAL A 14 17.94 -2.21 4.14
C VAL A 14 17.29 -3.59 4.03
N LEU A 15 15.96 -3.63 3.96
CA LEU A 15 15.20 -4.88 3.86
C LEU A 15 14.81 -5.20 2.41
N ILE A 16 14.40 -4.19 1.65
CA ILE A 16 14.02 -4.31 0.25
C ILE A 16 14.62 -3.11 -0.49
N THR A 17 15.50 -3.37 -1.44
CA THR A 17 16.20 -2.37 -2.25
C THR A 17 15.29 -1.74 -3.31
N GLU A 18 15.68 -0.56 -3.83
CA GLU A 18 14.96 0.09 -4.94
C GLU A 18 14.87 -0.84 -6.18
N GLU A 19 15.95 -1.57 -6.46
CA GLU A 19 16.02 -2.49 -7.61
C GLU A 19 15.04 -3.65 -7.46
N GLU A 20 14.93 -4.23 -6.25
CA GLU A 20 13.95 -5.28 -5.93
C GLU A 20 12.51 -4.76 -6.06
N ILE A 21 12.23 -3.56 -5.55
CA ILE A 21 10.90 -2.94 -5.66
C ILE A 21 10.52 -2.72 -7.13
N ARG A 22 11.46 -2.21 -7.94
CA ARG A 22 11.24 -2.01 -9.38
C ARG A 22 11.00 -3.33 -10.11
N ALA A 23 11.81 -4.35 -9.82
CA ALA A 23 11.66 -5.67 -10.42
C ALA A 23 10.32 -6.31 -10.06
N LYS A 24 9.91 -6.21 -8.78
CA LYS A 24 8.62 -6.74 -8.33
C LYS A 24 7.44 -5.96 -8.89
N SER A 25 7.53 -4.63 -8.98
CA SER A 25 6.50 -3.79 -9.61
C SER A 25 6.31 -4.15 -11.08
N LYS A 26 7.38 -4.50 -11.79
CA LYS A 26 7.31 -5.00 -13.16
C LYS A 26 6.58 -6.34 -13.27
N GLU A 27 6.91 -7.29 -12.40
CA GLU A 27 6.22 -8.59 -12.34
C GLU A 27 4.72 -8.43 -12.07
N LEU A 28 4.35 -7.63 -11.07
CA LEU A 28 2.95 -7.35 -10.73
C LEU A 28 2.23 -6.60 -11.87
N GLY A 29 2.89 -5.63 -12.50
CA GLY A 29 2.33 -4.89 -13.62
C GLY A 29 1.98 -5.80 -14.81
N GLN A 30 2.83 -6.79 -15.10
CA GLN A 30 2.54 -7.80 -16.14
C GLN A 30 1.32 -8.65 -15.80
N ILE A 31 1.21 -9.12 -14.56
CA ILE A 31 0.04 -9.89 -14.10
C ILE A 31 -1.25 -9.07 -14.28
N LEU A 32 -1.24 -7.81 -13.83
CA LEU A 32 -2.40 -6.93 -13.95
C LEU A 32 -2.73 -6.59 -15.40
N THR A 33 -1.71 -6.44 -16.26
CA THR A 33 -1.90 -6.22 -17.70
C THR A 33 -2.68 -7.37 -18.33
N GLU A 34 -2.26 -8.62 -18.06
CA GLU A 34 -2.91 -9.80 -18.63
C GLU A 34 -4.33 -9.97 -18.10
N GLU A 35 -4.53 -9.79 -16.80
CA GLU A 35 -5.84 -10.00 -16.19
C GLU A 35 -6.87 -8.93 -16.58
N TYR A 36 -6.43 -7.68 -16.73
CA TYR A 36 -7.28 -6.53 -16.97
C TYR A 36 -7.17 -5.98 -18.40
N ALA A 37 -6.66 -6.78 -19.33
CA ALA A 37 -6.71 -6.48 -20.76
C ALA A 37 -8.13 -6.11 -21.19
N ASP A 38 -8.28 -4.94 -21.81
CA ASP A 38 -9.55 -4.37 -22.30
C ASP A 38 -10.65 -4.12 -21.24
N LYS A 39 -10.32 -4.15 -19.94
CA LYS A 39 -11.30 -3.93 -18.85
C LYS A 39 -11.32 -2.51 -18.28
N ASN A 40 -10.24 -1.74 -18.46
CA ASN A 40 -10.07 -0.40 -17.91
C ASN A 40 -10.39 -0.34 -16.38
N PRO A 41 -9.61 -1.03 -15.52
CA PRO A 41 -9.86 -1.05 -14.08
C PRO A 41 -9.57 0.31 -13.42
N ILE A 42 -10.15 0.53 -12.25
CA ILE A 42 -9.85 1.68 -11.38
C ILE A 42 -8.82 1.24 -10.34
N LEU A 43 -7.63 1.83 -10.38
CA LEU A 43 -6.61 1.66 -9.35
C LEU A 43 -6.83 2.71 -8.27
N ILE A 44 -7.08 2.27 -7.04
CA ILE A 44 -7.39 3.12 -5.89
C ILE A 44 -6.19 3.14 -4.96
N GLY A 45 -5.48 4.26 -4.91
CA GLY A 45 -4.39 4.49 -3.96
C GLY A 45 -4.92 5.03 -2.63
N VAL A 46 -4.68 4.30 -1.54
CA VAL A 46 -5.01 4.77 -0.19
C VAL A 46 -3.89 5.66 0.33
N LEU A 47 -4.17 6.95 0.48
CA LEU A 47 -3.16 7.94 0.83
C LEU A 47 -2.75 7.83 2.31
N LYS A 48 -1.48 8.11 2.63
CA LYS A 48 -0.42 8.66 1.75
C LYS A 48 0.57 7.62 1.25
N GLY A 49 0.77 6.56 2.03
CA GLY A 49 1.93 5.68 1.89
C GLY A 49 1.95 4.86 0.60
N SER A 50 0.79 4.53 0.02
CA SER A 50 0.70 3.83 -1.28
C SER A 50 1.28 4.60 -2.47
N VAL A 51 1.48 5.92 -2.38
CA VAL A 51 1.84 6.77 -3.53
C VAL A 51 3.10 6.31 -4.27
N PRO A 52 4.25 6.05 -3.61
CA PRO A 52 5.46 5.65 -4.33
C PRO A 52 5.29 4.29 -5.03
N PHE A 53 4.59 3.34 -4.39
CA PHE A 53 4.32 2.04 -5.00
C PHE A 53 3.36 2.14 -6.18
N LEU A 54 2.25 2.84 -6.04
CA LEU A 54 1.32 3.09 -7.15
C LEU A 54 2.06 3.73 -8.33
N ALA A 55 2.85 4.77 -8.08
CA ALA A 55 3.59 5.48 -9.12
C ALA A 55 4.64 4.60 -9.81
N GLU A 56 5.26 3.66 -9.11
CA GLU A 56 6.18 2.69 -9.72
C GLU A 56 5.44 1.60 -10.50
N LEU A 57 4.39 1.01 -9.92
CA LEU A 57 3.60 -0.07 -10.50
C LEU A 57 2.98 0.31 -11.85
N ILE A 58 2.35 1.49 -11.95
CA ILE A 58 1.61 1.89 -13.16
C ILE A 58 2.50 2.03 -14.40
N LYS A 59 3.82 2.19 -14.24
CA LYS A 59 4.77 2.23 -15.37
C LYS A 59 4.88 0.89 -16.10
N HIS A 60 4.43 -0.19 -15.46
CA HIS A 60 4.56 -1.56 -15.94
C HIS A 60 3.20 -2.21 -16.26
N ILE A 61 2.11 -1.44 -16.24
CA ILE A 61 0.77 -1.88 -16.65
C ILE A 61 0.51 -1.39 -18.07
N ASP A 62 0.34 -2.33 -19.02
CA ASP A 62 0.13 -2.05 -20.45
C ASP A 62 -1.32 -2.30 -20.87
N THR A 63 -2.24 -1.61 -20.20
CA THR A 63 -3.67 -1.54 -20.54
C THR A 63 -4.22 -0.19 -20.08
N HIS A 64 -5.42 0.17 -20.53
CA HIS A 64 -6.10 1.36 -20.00
C HIS A 64 -6.38 1.18 -18.51
N ILE A 65 -6.16 2.24 -17.72
CA ILE A 65 -6.47 2.30 -16.29
C ILE A 65 -7.02 3.69 -15.95
N GLU A 66 -7.82 3.75 -14.89
CA GLU A 66 -8.20 4.98 -14.19
C GLU A 66 -7.52 5.02 -12.82
N LEU A 67 -7.16 6.23 -12.37
CA LEU A 67 -6.57 6.43 -11.04
C LEU A 67 -7.56 7.17 -10.14
N GLU A 68 -7.76 6.61 -8.96
CA GLU A 68 -8.54 7.21 -7.88
C GLU A 68 -7.72 7.21 -6.58
N PHE A 69 -8.06 8.14 -5.69
CA PHE A 69 -7.37 8.27 -4.42
C PHE A 69 -8.35 8.46 -3.29
N MET A 70 -8.11 7.75 -2.19
CA MET A 70 -8.85 7.90 -0.95
C MET A 70 -7.96 8.43 0.17
N ILE A 71 -8.55 9.21 1.07
CA ILE A 71 -7.92 9.54 2.36
C ILE A 71 -8.81 8.96 3.44
N VAL A 72 -8.23 8.08 4.23
CA VAL A 72 -8.90 7.39 5.33
C VAL A 72 -8.18 7.67 6.64
N SER A 73 -8.93 7.74 7.73
CA SER A 73 -8.38 7.73 9.07
C SER A 73 -9.06 6.66 9.90
N SER A 74 -8.30 5.88 10.66
CA SER A 74 -8.89 4.96 11.64
C SER A 74 -9.59 5.76 12.76
N TYR A 75 -10.76 5.32 13.19
CA TYR A 75 -11.38 5.87 14.39
C TYR A 75 -10.54 5.47 15.63
N HIS A 76 -9.99 6.47 16.32
CA HIS A 76 -9.19 6.28 17.52
C HIS A 76 -10.12 6.25 18.75
N GLY A 77 -10.56 5.04 19.14
CA GLY A 77 -11.32 4.80 20.37
C GLY A 77 -10.45 4.38 21.56
N GLY A 78 -9.12 4.58 21.51
CA GLY A 78 -8.13 4.07 22.47
C GLY A 78 -6.82 3.67 21.78
N THR A 79 -6.04 2.76 22.37
CA THR A 79 -4.82 2.17 21.78
C THR A 79 -5.10 1.13 20.67
N GLU A 80 -6.37 0.89 20.36
CA GLU A 80 -6.80 -0.09 19.36
C GLU A 80 -7.78 0.55 18.39
N SER A 81 -7.62 0.26 17.10
CA SER A 81 -8.55 0.66 16.04
C SER A 81 -9.88 -0.09 16.18
N THR A 82 -11.00 0.64 16.16
CA THR A 82 -12.35 0.06 16.22
C THR A 82 -12.73 -0.74 14.97
N GLY A 83 -11.92 -0.70 13.90
CA GLY A 83 -12.31 -1.27 12.59
C GLY A 83 -13.48 -0.49 11.97
N GLN A 84 -13.60 0.79 12.28
CA GLN A 84 -14.34 1.71 11.44
C GLN A 84 -13.33 2.66 10.81
N VAL A 85 -13.48 2.85 9.50
CA VAL A 85 -12.72 3.82 8.73
C VAL A 85 -13.56 5.09 8.57
N ASN A 86 -12.99 6.24 8.95
CA ASN A 86 -13.54 7.54 8.59
C ASN A 86 -13.00 7.94 7.22
N ILE A 87 -13.88 8.20 6.26
CA ILE A 87 -13.50 8.67 4.92
C ILE A 87 -13.35 10.18 4.98
N ILE A 88 -12.11 10.65 4.82
CA ILE A 88 -11.80 12.08 4.71
C ILE A 88 -11.96 12.54 3.25
N LYS A 89 -11.53 11.70 2.31
CA LYS A 89 -11.75 11.87 0.87
C LYS A 89 -12.15 10.52 0.26
N ASP A 90 -13.30 10.51 -0.41
CA ASP A 90 -13.77 9.35 -1.17
C ASP A 90 -13.24 9.39 -2.62
N VAL A 91 -13.50 8.33 -3.39
CA VAL A 91 -13.32 8.33 -4.85
C VAL A 91 -14.35 9.22 -5.52
N ASP A 92 -13.97 9.85 -6.64
CA ASP A 92 -14.85 10.77 -7.37
C ASP A 92 -15.68 10.03 -8.44
N SER A 93 -15.16 8.92 -8.97
CA SER A 93 -15.77 8.12 -10.03
C SER A 93 -16.90 7.18 -9.57
N ASP A 94 -17.84 6.87 -10.47
CA ASP A 94 -18.80 5.78 -10.26
C ASP A 94 -18.09 4.43 -10.42
N VAL A 95 -18.16 3.63 -9.36
CA VAL A 95 -17.51 2.31 -9.26
C VAL A 95 -18.45 1.16 -9.61
N THR A 96 -19.72 1.44 -9.91
CA THR A 96 -20.72 0.42 -10.23
C THR A 96 -20.30 -0.35 -11.49
N GLY A 97 -20.23 -1.68 -11.37
CA GLY A 97 -19.83 -2.56 -12.47
C GLY A 97 -18.37 -2.42 -12.92
N ARG A 98 -17.52 -1.71 -12.16
CA ARG A 98 -16.09 -1.53 -12.46
C ARG A 98 -15.24 -2.57 -11.75
N ASP A 99 -14.12 -2.91 -12.35
CA ASP A 99 -13.04 -3.65 -11.68
C ASP A 99 -12.23 -2.68 -10.82
N LEU A 100 -12.16 -2.93 -9.51
CA LEU A 100 -11.44 -2.09 -8.56
C LEU A 100 -10.18 -2.79 -8.06
N ILE A 101 -9.07 -2.07 -8.02
CA ILE A 101 -7.78 -2.59 -7.54
C ILE A 101 -7.25 -1.64 -6.49
N PHE A 102 -7.34 -2.02 -5.22
CA PHE A 102 -6.73 -1.28 -4.13
C PHE A 102 -5.22 -1.49 -4.14
N ILE A 103 -4.48 -0.38 -4.18
CA ILE A 103 -3.02 -0.38 -4.15
C ILE A 103 -2.58 0.08 -2.76
N GLU A 104 -1.92 -0.81 -2.03
CA GLU A 104 -1.44 -0.60 -0.66
C GLU A 104 0.09 -0.68 -0.62
N ASP A 105 0.70 0.12 0.26
CA ASP A 105 2.12 0.00 0.58
C ASP A 105 2.39 -1.19 1.52
N ILE A 106 1.56 -1.36 2.54
CA ILE A 106 1.72 -2.42 3.52
C ILE A 106 0.38 -2.91 4.05
N ILE A 107 0.29 -4.23 4.27
CA ILE A 107 -0.78 -4.82 5.05
C ILE A 107 -0.20 -5.44 6.32
N ASP A 108 -0.59 -4.88 7.47
CA ASP A 108 -0.20 -5.37 8.81
C ASP A 108 -1.42 -6.00 9.52
N THR A 109 -2.24 -5.19 10.19
CA THR A 109 -3.44 -5.70 10.88
C THR A 109 -4.56 -6.15 9.93
N GLY A 110 -4.67 -5.50 8.76
CA GLY A 110 -5.71 -5.74 7.76
C GLY A 110 -7.07 -5.08 8.01
N ARG A 111 -7.25 -4.37 9.13
CA ARG A 111 -8.56 -3.78 9.49
C ARG A 111 -9.07 -2.78 8.46
N THR A 112 -8.28 -1.75 8.17
CA THR A 112 -8.63 -0.68 7.21
C THR A 112 -9.06 -1.26 5.86
N LEU A 113 -8.29 -2.22 5.36
CA LEU A 113 -8.53 -2.84 4.07
C LEU A 113 -9.78 -3.71 4.04
N LYS A 114 -10.06 -4.43 5.14
CA LYS A 114 -11.32 -5.17 5.30
C LYS A 114 -12.52 -4.23 5.25
N ASP A 115 -12.44 -3.12 5.98
CA ASP A 115 -13.53 -2.14 6.04
C ASP A 115 -13.75 -1.48 4.66
N LEU A 116 -12.67 -1.14 3.95
CA LEU A 116 -12.73 -0.60 2.59
C LEU A 116 -13.35 -1.61 1.61
N ARG A 117 -12.93 -2.89 1.67
CA ARG A 117 -13.52 -3.94 0.84
C ARG A 117 -15.01 -4.09 1.10
N GLU A 118 -15.43 -4.17 2.36
CA GLU A 118 -16.85 -4.29 2.74
C GLU A 118 -17.67 -3.06 2.34
N LEU A 119 -17.09 -1.87 2.42
CA LEU A 119 -17.70 -0.62 1.97
C LEU A 119 -17.93 -0.63 0.46
N PHE A 120 -16.90 -0.97 -0.33
CA PHE A 120 -16.98 -0.91 -1.79
C PHE A 120 -17.80 -2.05 -2.38
N LEU A 121 -17.88 -3.23 -1.74
CA LEU A 121 -18.80 -4.29 -2.15
C LEU A 121 -20.26 -3.81 -2.22
N LYS A 122 -20.67 -2.90 -1.32
CA LYS A 122 -22.02 -2.32 -1.30
C LYS A 122 -22.28 -1.36 -2.46
N ARG A 123 -21.23 -0.92 -3.17
CA ARG A 123 -21.30 -0.06 -4.36
C ARG A 123 -21.41 -0.86 -5.66
N ASN A 124 -21.58 -2.18 -5.58
CA ASN A 124 -21.77 -3.09 -6.72
C ASN A 124 -20.67 -3.02 -7.81
N PRO A 125 -19.38 -3.09 -7.46
CA PRO A 125 -18.32 -3.24 -8.46
C PRO A 125 -18.42 -4.61 -9.16
N ALA A 126 -17.79 -4.74 -10.33
CA ALA A 126 -17.65 -6.04 -11.01
C ALA A 126 -16.68 -6.96 -10.27
N SER A 127 -15.56 -6.40 -9.78
CA SER A 127 -14.61 -7.10 -8.91
C SER A 127 -13.89 -6.14 -7.98
N ILE A 128 -13.34 -6.66 -6.89
CA ILE A 128 -12.43 -5.94 -6.01
C ILE A 128 -11.21 -6.83 -5.79
N LYS A 129 -10.03 -6.29 -6.09
CA LYS A 129 -8.74 -6.90 -5.77
C LYS A 129 -7.87 -5.96 -4.94
N ILE A 130 -6.90 -6.57 -4.29
CA ILE A 130 -5.91 -5.91 -3.45
C ILE A 130 -4.52 -6.29 -3.97
N VAL A 131 -3.70 -5.28 -4.22
CA VAL A 131 -2.27 -5.41 -4.51
C VAL A 131 -1.51 -4.67 -3.42
N THR A 132 -0.65 -5.38 -2.69
CA THR A 132 0.22 -4.76 -1.69
C THR A 132 1.69 -4.93 -2.05
N LEU A 133 2.51 -3.91 -1.78
CA LEU A 133 3.96 -4.06 -1.88
C LEU A 133 4.50 -4.94 -0.74
N VAL A 134 4.04 -4.72 0.49
CA VAL A 134 4.51 -5.45 1.68
C VAL A 134 3.35 -6.11 2.41
N ASP A 135 3.55 -7.34 2.86
CA ASP A 135 2.63 -8.06 3.73
C ASP A 135 3.34 -8.53 5.00
N LYS A 136 2.72 -8.29 6.16
CA LYS A 136 3.18 -8.73 7.49
C LYS A 136 2.13 -9.66 8.11
N PRO A 137 2.05 -10.94 7.70
CA PRO A 137 1.04 -11.87 8.20
C PRO A 137 1.04 -12.05 9.72
N ALA A 138 2.20 -11.87 10.38
CA ALA A 138 2.32 -12.00 11.83
C ALA A 138 1.53 -10.94 12.62
N GLY A 139 1.19 -9.80 12.02
CA GLY A 139 0.39 -8.75 12.65
C GLY A 139 -1.11 -8.82 12.35
N ARG A 140 -1.54 -9.84 11.59
CA ARG A 140 -2.92 -10.00 11.13
C ARG A 140 -3.89 -10.17 12.30
N VAL A 141 -4.96 -9.38 12.32
CA VAL A 141 -6.03 -9.49 13.34
C VAL A 141 -7.42 -9.70 12.76
N VAL A 142 -7.54 -9.71 11.42
CA VAL A 142 -8.77 -10.01 10.69
C VAL A 142 -8.46 -10.94 9.52
N GLU A 143 -9.44 -11.75 9.11
CA GLU A 143 -9.32 -12.63 7.93
C GLU A 143 -9.39 -11.80 6.64
N ILE A 144 -8.23 -11.40 6.14
CA ILE A 144 -8.06 -10.75 4.84
C ILE A 144 -6.67 -11.04 4.29
N GLU A 145 -6.62 -11.33 3.01
CA GLU A 145 -5.39 -11.55 2.23
C GLU A 145 -5.41 -10.62 1.03
N ALA A 146 -4.24 -10.21 0.56
CA ALA A 146 -4.12 -9.56 -0.74
C ALA A 146 -4.24 -10.61 -1.85
N ASP A 147 -4.83 -10.22 -2.97
CA ASP A 147 -4.81 -11.04 -4.19
C ASP A 147 -3.39 -11.13 -4.77
N TYR A 148 -2.62 -10.04 -4.61
CA TYR A 148 -1.23 -9.96 -5.05
C TYR A 148 -0.34 -9.29 -4.00
N THR A 149 0.74 -9.98 -3.63
CA THR A 149 1.72 -9.50 -2.64
C THR A 149 3.10 -9.38 -3.28
N GLY A 150 3.74 -8.23 -3.10
CA GLY A 150 5.11 -7.99 -3.51
C GLY A 150 6.10 -8.80 -2.66
N PHE A 151 6.14 -8.49 -1.36
CA PHE A 151 7.08 -9.07 -0.40
C PHE A 151 6.37 -9.44 0.90
N VAL A 152 6.55 -10.69 1.34
CA VAL A 152 6.16 -11.13 2.69
C VAL A 152 7.34 -10.95 3.61
N VAL A 153 7.17 -10.20 4.70
CA VAL A 153 8.29 -9.80 5.59
C VAL A 153 7.98 -10.10 7.07
N PRO A 154 9.02 -10.27 7.91
CA PRO A 154 8.82 -10.44 9.35
C PRO A 154 8.26 -9.16 10.02
N ASN A 155 7.83 -9.30 11.28
CA ASN A 155 7.34 -8.17 12.05
C ASN A 155 8.49 -7.25 12.51
N GLU A 156 8.87 -6.31 11.65
CA GLU A 156 9.87 -5.26 11.88
C GLU A 156 9.21 -3.87 11.74
N PHE A 157 9.84 -2.83 12.29
CA PHE A 157 9.41 -1.44 12.10
C PHE A 157 9.97 -0.91 10.77
N LEU A 158 9.13 -0.80 9.75
CA LEU A 158 9.53 -0.47 8.38
C LEU A 158 9.29 0.99 8.03
N ILE A 159 10.24 1.60 7.33
CA ILE A 159 10.15 2.96 6.78
C ILE A 159 10.70 3.00 5.36
N GLY A 160 10.39 4.07 4.63
CA GLY A 160 10.85 4.26 3.27
C GLY A 160 9.88 3.78 2.22
N PHE A 161 10.08 4.28 0.99
CA PHE A 161 9.23 4.01 -0.16
C PHE A 161 7.73 4.21 0.12
N GLY A 162 7.40 5.29 0.81
CA GLY A 162 6.03 5.63 1.21
C GLY A 162 5.71 5.38 2.69
N LEU A 163 6.37 4.39 3.31
CA LEU A 163 6.24 4.10 4.74
C LEU A 163 6.93 5.19 5.59
N ASP A 164 6.35 5.52 6.73
CA ASP A 164 6.84 6.60 7.59
C ASP A 164 7.03 6.25 9.06
N TYR A 165 7.79 7.13 9.71
CA TYR A 165 7.76 7.33 11.15
C TYR A 165 7.62 8.82 11.40
N ASP A 166 6.54 9.22 12.09
CA ASP A 166 6.20 10.62 12.36
C ASP A 166 6.23 11.50 11.09
N GLU A 167 5.63 11.02 9.99
CA GLU A 167 5.60 11.64 8.66
C GLU A 167 6.96 11.76 7.94
N ASN A 168 8.05 11.26 8.52
CA ASN A 168 9.39 11.28 7.93
C ASN A 168 9.70 9.99 7.14
N TYR A 169 10.81 10.00 6.40
CA TYR A 169 11.40 8.85 5.69
C TYR A 169 10.67 8.30 4.46
N ARG A 170 9.42 8.71 4.17
CA ARG A 170 8.67 8.27 2.97
C ARG A 170 9.46 8.37 1.67
N ASN A 171 10.38 9.33 1.59
CA ASN A 171 11.21 9.65 0.43
C ASN A 171 12.45 8.76 0.24
N LEU A 172 12.73 7.80 1.13
CA LEU A 172 13.78 6.81 0.88
C LEU A 172 13.36 5.94 -0.32
N PRO A 173 14.28 5.64 -1.26
CA PRO A 173 13.94 4.87 -2.46
C PRO A 173 13.83 3.35 -2.21
N TYR A 174 14.10 2.92 -0.98
CA TYR A 174 14.09 1.54 -0.54
C TYR A 174 13.27 1.42 0.75
N ILE A 175 12.97 0.19 1.18
CA ILE A 175 12.35 -0.10 2.47
C ILE A 175 13.43 -0.58 3.44
N GLY A 176 13.55 0.13 4.56
CA GLY A 176 14.52 -0.15 5.62
C GLY A 176 13.84 -0.45 6.95
N VAL A 177 14.59 -1.07 7.85
CA VAL A 177 14.19 -1.23 9.26
C VAL A 177 14.73 -0.05 10.05
N LEU A 178 13.85 0.66 10.77
CA LEU A 178 14.24 1.78 11.63
C LEU A 178 14.99 1.27 12.86
N LYS A 179 16.04 1.98 13.30
CA LYS A 179 16.73 1.64 14.55
C LYS A 179 15.85 1.91 15.76
N GLU A 180 15.91 1.00 16.73
CA GLU A 180 15.17 1.07 18.00
C GLU A 180 15.45 2.37 18.80
N GLU A 181 16.67 2.89 18.74
CA GLU A 181 17.07 4.14 19.42
C GLU A 181 16.31 5.39 18.95
N VAL A 182 15.68 5.34 17.77
CA VAL A 182 14.93 6.47 17.20
C VAL A 182 13.53 6.59 17.82
N TYR A 183 12.91 5.47 18.21
CA TYR A 183 11.50 5.43 18.64
C TYR A 183 11.25 4.95 20.07
N ASN A 184 12.30 4.55 20.81
CA ASN A 184 12.20 4.10 22.20
C ASN A 184 12.57 5.18 23.24
N ASN A 185 12.47 6.47 22.90
CA ASN A 185 12.76 7.58 23.82
C ASN A 185 11.65 7.80 24.87
#